data_AF-A0A5K3FMU1-F1
#
_entry.id   AF-A0A5K3FMU1-F1
#
_cell.length_a   1.000
_cell.length_b   1.000
_cell.length_c   1.000
_cell.angle_alpha   90.00
_cell.angle_beta   90.00
_cell.angle_gamma   90.00
#
_symmetry.space_group_name_H-M   'P 1'
#
loop_
_entity.id
_entity.type
_entity.pdbx_description
1 polymer ?
#
loop_
_entity_poly.entity_id
_entity_poly.type
_entity_poly.pdbx_seq_one_letter_code
_entity_poly.pdbx_strand_id
1 'polypeptide(L)'
;MQQTKLQYALTGEFRRDSHTVQKMMLRLCVLIALIWNVKGQNLSQELRDNVTEFHRNLREGVQPNASNMMLVEYSVDLEKYAIQWTANCSISIPDYRKLPKGVQRILEYSYDHVPNPFDTLAKYASEKGNYNFTYNNCTGPCFSYKLLVWAGMTEIGCVQRECTHDNAREVAAYVFACLYKQVGNIYDERPYANGSSCSRCPAGYRCIRNQCAVPLTTTSTSTSTKLPVLGIATFAMFTIHFLR
;
A
#
# COMPACT_ATOMS: atom_id res chain seq x y z
N MET A 1 38.01 7.93 62.63
CA MET A 1 36.66 7.38 62.40
C MET A 1 35.95 8.15 61.28
N GLN A 2 36.44 8.03 60.03
CA GLN A 2 35.93 8.83 58.90
C GLN A 2 35.61 7.97 57.66
N GLN A 3 35.58 6.64 57.82
CA GLN A 3 35.26 5.70 56.72
C GLN A 3 33.83 5.14 56.79
N THR A 4 33.04 5.41 57.82
CA THR A 4 31.71 4.82 57.98
C THR A 4 30.56 5.64 57.36
N LYS A 5 30.82 6.86 56.87
CA LYS A 5 29.79 7.72 56.25
C LYS A 5 29.66 7.60 54.73
N LEU A 6 30.60 6.93 54.04
CA LEU A 6 30.54 6.79 52.58
C LEU A 6 29.74 5.56 52.11
N GLN A 7 29.53 4.58 52.99
CA GLN A 7 28.75 3.38 52.65
C GLN A 7 27.23 3.60 52.68
N TYR A 8 26.76 4.69 53.30
CA TYR A 8 25.34 5.06 53.33
C TYR A 8 24.88 5.87 52.11
N ALA A 9 25.81 6.43 51.32
CA ALA A 9 25.47 7.21 50.13
C ALA A 9 25.28 6.33 48.87
N LEU A 10 25.90 5.15 48.81
CA LEU A 10 25.86 4.27 47.62
C LEU A 10 24.71 3.24 47.63
N THR A 11 23.98 3.11 48.73
CA THR A 11 22.78 2.25 48.82
C THR A 11 21.48 3.01 48.55
N GLY A 12 21.54 4.33 48.36
CA GLY A 12 20.39 5.21 48.16
C GLY A 12 19.83 5.29 46.73
N GLU A 13 20.55 4.77 45.73
CA GLU A 13 20.27 5.13 44.32
C GLU A 13 19.83 3.97 43.41
N PHE A 14 19.60 2.77 43.97
CA PHE A 14 19.12 1.62 43.18
C PHE A 14 18.03 0.79 43.86
N ARG A 15 17.12 1.44 44.58
CA ARG A 15 15.79 0.86 44.82
C ARG A 15 14.80 1.59 43.91
N ARG A 16 14.83 1.23 42.63
CA ARG A 16 13.76 1.58 41.69
C ARG A 16 12.50 0.94 42.27
N ASP A 17 11.65 1.76 42.86
CA ASP A 17 10.50 1.34 43.64
C ASP A 17 9.70 0.32 42.83
N SER A 18 9.55 -0.90 43.35
CA SER A 18 8.95 -2.05 42.64
C SER A 18 7.55 -1.69 42.15
N HIS A 19 6.82 -0.90 42.93
CA HIS A 19 5.54 -0.32 42.55
C HIS A 19 5.61 0.62 41.34
N THR A 20 6.69 1.40 41.21
CA THR A 20 6.90 2.31 40.08
C THR A 20 7.25 1.53 38.81
N VAL A 21 8.06 0.46 38.91
CA VAL A 21 8.37 -0.43 37.79
C VAL A 21 7.12 -1.18 37.32
N GLN A 22 6.32 -1.70 38.25
CA GLN A 22 5.07 -2.40 37.92
C GLN A 22 4.05 -1.48 37.25
N LYS A 23 3.89 -0.24 37.75
CA LYS A 23 3.03 0.77 37.12
C LYS A 23 3.53 1.14 35.72
N MET A 24 4.85 1.21 35.52
CA MET A 24 5.45 1.49 34.21
C MET A 24 5.22 0.33 33.21
N MET A 25 5.42 -0.92 33.64
CA MET A 25 5.14 -2.10 32.82
C MET A 25 3.65 -2.21 32.47
N LEU A 26 2.76 -1.96 33.43
CA LEU A 26 1.31 -1.98 33.17
C LEU A 26 0.90 -0.92 32.15
N ARG A 27 1.45 0.30 32.25
CA ARG A 27 1.21 1.37 31.26
C ARG A 27 1.70 0.98 29.87
N LEU A 28 2.87 0.34 29.77
CA LEU A 28 3.42 -0.14 28.50
C LEU A 28 2.53 -1.23 27.90
N CYS A 29 2.06 -2.19 28.70
CA CYS A 29 1.13 -3.23 28.25
C CYS A 29 -0.20 -2.65 27.76
N VAL A 30 -0.75 -1.64 28.44
CA VAL A 30 -1.96 -0.94 27.99
C VAL A 30 -1.73 -0.21 26.68
N LEU A 31 -0.61 0.49 26.51
CA LEU A 31 -0.28 1.17 25.24
C LEU A 31 -0.10 0.16 24.09
N ILE A 32 0.57 -0.96 24.32
CA ILE A 32 0.73 -2.03 23.32
C ILE A 32 -0.63 -2.65 22.95
N ALA A 33 -1.49 -2.90 23.94
CA ALA A 33 -2.84 -3.39 23.71
C ALA A 33 -3.68 -2.39 22.91
N LEU A 34 -3.55 -1.09 23.17
CA LEU A 34 -4.25 -0.04 22.40
C LEU A 34 -3.73 0.05 20.96
N ILE A 35 -2.45 -0.20 20.70
CA ILE A 35 -1.87 -0.24 19.35
C ILE A 35 -2.40 -1.46 18.56
N TRP A 36 -2.60 -2.60 19.20
CA TRP A 36 -3.15 -3.81 18.56
C TRP A 36 -4.64 -3.73 18.23
N ASN A 37 -5.38 -2.79 18.83
CA ASN A 37 -6.80 -2.59 18.53
C ASN A 37 -7.05 -1.70 17.29
N VAL A 38 -6.01 -1.16 16.64
CA VAL A 38 -6.17 -0.47 15.36
C VAL A 38 -6.31 -1.52 14.25
N LYS A 39 -7.53 -2.01 14.02
CA LYS A 39 -7.87 -2.67 12.74
C LYS A 39 -7.78 -1.61 11.65
N GLY A 40 -6.63 -1.51 10.99
CA GLY A 40 -6.40 -0.55 9.93
C GLY A 40 -7.28 -0.86 8.71
N GLN A 41 -7.85 0.19 8.10
CA GLN A 41 -8.54 0.12 6.80
C GLN A 41 -7.57 -0.05 5.61
N ASN A 42 -6.32 -0.41 5.90
CA ASN A 42 -5.24 -0.48 4.92
C ASN A 42 -5.22 -1.86 4.29
N LEU A 43 -4.86 -1.92 3.01
CA LEU A 43 -4.64 -3.19 2.32
C LEU A 43 -3.46 -3.94 2.95
N SER A 44 -3.57 -5.28 2.97
CA SER A 44 -2.43 -6.13 3.30
C SER A 44 -1.31 -5.93 2.29
N GLN A 45 -0.05 -6.09 2.72
CA GLN A 45 1.09 -5.94 1.82
C GLN A 45 1.00 -6.92 0.64
N GLU A 46 0.60 -8.16 0.92
CA GLU A 46 0.35 -9.18 -0.11
C GLU A 46 -0.65 -8.69 -1.17
N LEU A 47 -1.76 -8.06 -0.78
CA LEU A 47 -2.74 -7.56 -1.73
C LEU A 47 -2.21 -6.37 -2.54
N ARG A 48 -1.43 -5.48 -1.92
CA ARG A 48 -0.73 -4.38 -2.63
C ARG A 48 0.21 -4.92 -3.69
N ASP A 49 1.01 -5.92 -3.34
CA ASP A 49 1.98 -6.54 -4.23
C ASP A 49 1.28 -7.24 -5.39
N ASN A 50 0.24 -8.03 -5.08
CA ASN A 50 -0.50 -8.77 -6.09
C ASN A 50 -1.28 -7.85 -7.05
N VAL A 51 -1.89 -6.77 -6.57
CA VAL A 51 -2.55 -5.77 -7.45
C VAL A 51 -1.52 -5.12 -8.37
N THR A 52 -0.36 -4.75 -7.83
CA THR A 52 0.72 -4.14 -8.62
C THR A 52 1.20 -5.12 -9.69
N GLU A 53 1.41 -6.37 -9.32
CA GLU A 53 1.87 -7.43 -10.21
C GLU A 53 0.83 -7.78 -11.29
N PHE A 54 -0.46 -7.77 -10.97
CA PHE A 54 -1.53 -7.90 -11.96
C PHE A 54 -1.39 -6.84 -13.06
N HIS A 55 -1.21 -5.57 -12.68
CA HIS A 55 -1.08 -4.48 -13.65
C HIS A 55 0.21 -4.62 -14.46
N ARG A 56 1.35 -4.96 -13.82
CA ARG A 56 2.62 -5.19 -14.52
C ARG A 56 2.51 -6.30 -15.56
N ASN A 57 1.90 -7.43 -15.22
CA ASN A 57 1.67 -8.55 -16.13
C ASN A 57 0.77 -8.16 -17.29
N LEU A 58 -0.36 -7.50 -17.02
CA LEU A 58 -1.28 -7.04 -18.06
C LEU A 58 -0.59 -6.09 -19.05
N ARG A 59 0.21 -5.15 -18.53
CA ARG A 59 0.94 -4.13 -19.31
C ARG A 59 2.11 -4.71 -20.10
N GLU A 60 2.77 -5.74 -19.58
CA GLU A 60 3.86 -6.45 -20.26
C GLU A 60 3.37 -7.20 -21.51
N GLY A 61 2.12 -7.68 -21.50
CA GLY A 61 1.52 -8.50 -22.56
C GLY A 61 0.51 -7.79 -23.47
N VAL A 62 0.54 -6.46 -23.56
CA VAL A 62 -0.39 -5.72 -24.43
C VAL A 62 -0.10 -5.96 -25.91
N GLN A 63 -1.17 -5.97 -26.73
CA GLN A 63 -1.07 -6.09 -28.19
C GLN A 63 -1.94 -4.99 -28.84
N PRO A 64 -1.39 -4.16 -29.75
CA PRO A 64 0.01 -4.13 -30.18
C PRO A 64 0.98 -3.76 -29.06
N ASN A 65 2.27 -4.07 -29.25
CA ASN A 65 3.31 -3.78 -28.26
C ASN A 65 3.40 -2.27 -27.96
N ALA A 66 3.69 -1.94 -26.70
CA ALA A 66 3.81 -0.58 -26.23
C ALA A 66 5.27 -0.13 -26.17
N SER A 67 5.60 0.94 -26.88
CA SER A 67 6.96 1.51 -26.91
C SER A 67 7.32 2.37 -25.70
N ASN A 68 6.34 2.90 -24.98
CA ASN A 68 6.49 3.91 -23.92
C ASN A 68 5.80 3.53 -22.60
N MET A 69 5.50 2.25 -22.36
CA MET A 69 4.77 1.80 -21.18
C MET A 69 5.60 2.00 -19.91
N MET A 70 5.16 2.84 -18.97
CA MET A 70 5.87 3.02 -17.70
C MET A 70 5.63 1.83 -16.76
N LEU A 71 6.65 1.43 -16.01
CA LEU A 71 6.49 0.46 -14.94
C LEU A 71 5.75 1.12 -13.78
N VAL A 72 4.71 0.46 -13.28
CA VAL A 72 3.87 0.96 -12.19
C VAL A 72 4.39 0.51 -10.84
N GLU A 73 4.25 1.37 -9.84
CA GLU A 73 4.54 1.09 -8.43
C GLU A 73 3.29 1.30 -7.58
N TYR A 74 3.23 0.63 -6.42
CA TYR A 74 2.17 0.88 -5.45
C TYR A 74 2.46 2.15 -4.67
N SER A 75 1.46 3.01 -4.52
CA SER A 75 1.54 4.28 -3.80
C SER A 75 0.63 4.25 -2.58
N VAL A 76 1.25 4.14 -1.39
CA VAL A 76 0.53 4.19 -0.11
C VAL A 76 -0.17 5.53 0.09
N ASP A 77 0.38 6.61 -0.46
CA ASP A 77 -0.29 7.91 -0.43
C ASP A 77 -1.53 7.93 -1.32
N LEU A 78 -1.48 7.29 -2.49
CA LEU A 78 -2.65 7.15 -3.36
C LEU A 78 -3.71 6.21 -2.76
N GLU A 79 -3.30 5.17 -2.00
CA GLU A 79 -4.20 4.35 -1.18
C GLU A 79 -4.91 5.20 -0.11
N LYS A 80 -4.20 6.08 0.62
CA LYS A 80 -4.84 6.99 1.59
C LYS A 80 -5.90 7.87 0.92
N TYR A 81 -5.61 8.38 -0.29
CA TYR A 81 -6.62 9.09 -1.07
C TYR A 81 -7.81 8.20 -1.44
N ALA A 82 -7.58 6.95 -1.83
CA ALA A 82 -8.66 6.00 -2.13
C ALA A 82 -9.55 5.76 -0.89
N ILE A 83 -8.95 5.57 0.28
CA ILE A 83 -9.64 5.42 1.59
C ILE A 83 -10.50 6.63 1.92
N GLN A 84 -10.00 7.85 1.70
CA GLN A 84 -10.75 9.08 1.94
C GLN A 84 -11.86 9.28 0.90
N TRP A 85 -11.56 8.99 -0.36
CA TRP A 85 -12.49 9.14 -1.47
C TRP A 85 -13.71 8.21 -1.35
N THR A 86 -13.52 7.00 -0.82
CA THR A 86 -14.60 6.03 -0.55
C THR A 86 -15.17 6.14 0.88
N ALA A 87 -14.82 7.19 1.63
CA ALA A 87 -15.09 7.27 3.06
C ALA A 87 -16.58 7.11 3.42
N ASN A 88 -17.46 7.68 2.61
CA ASN A 88 -18.89 7.76 2.88
C ASN A 88 -19.68 6.52 2.45
N CYS A 89 -19.04 5.53 1.81
CA CYS A 89 -19.68 4.29 1.36
C CYS A 89 -20.97 4.50 0.52
N SER A 90 -21.15 5.69 -0.06
CA SER A 90 -22.36 6.04 -0.79
C SER A 90 -22.37 5.32 -2.14
N ILE A 91 -23.56 4.82 -2.53
CA ILE A 91 -23.82 4.32 -3.89
C ILE A 91 -23.70 5.45 -4.91
N SER A 92 -23.94 6.70 -4.49
CA SER A 92 -23.66 7.85 -5.33
C SER A 92 -22.14 7.97 -5.50
N ILE A 93 -21.67 7.70 -6.73
CA ILE A 93 -20.26 7.77 -7.09
C ILE A 93 -19.72 9.13 -6.62
N PRO A 94 -18.73 9.18 -5.72
CA PRO A 94 -18.19 10.45 -5.28
C PRO A 94 -17.67 11.23 -6.49
N ASP A 95 -18.02 12.51 -6.56
CA ASP A 95 -17.77 13.37 -7.72
C ASP A 95 -16.32 13.22 -8.20
N TYR A 96 -16.13 12.77 -9.45
CA TYR A 96 -14.80 12.57 -10.03
C TYR A 96 -13.98 13.84 -10.10
N ARG A 97 -14.63 15.00 -10.11
CA ARG A 97 -13.98 16.31 -10.11
C ARG A 97 -13.25 16.60 -8.80
N LYS A 98 -13.51 15.80 -7.74
CA LYS A 98 -12.80 15.88 -6.46
C LYS A 98 -11.49 15.09 -6.43
N LEU A 99 -11.21 14.26 -7.45
CA LEU A 99 -9.91 13.61 -7.55
C LEU A 99 -8.83 14.62 -7.99
N PRO A 100 -7.58 14.46 -7.53
CA PRO A 100 -6.47 15.28 -8.02
C PRO A 100 -6.34 15.21 -9.54
N LYS A 101 -5.81 16.27 -10.15
CA LYS A 101 -5.56 16.32 -11.59
C LYS A 101 -4.69 15.12 -12.02
N GLY A 102 -5.10 14.47 -13.11
CA GLY A 102 -4.39 13.31 -13.65
C GLY A 102 -4.59 12.03 -12.84
N VAL A 103 -5.58 11.98 -11.95
CA VAL A 103 -6.00 10.76 -11.25
C VAL A 103 -7.31 10.25 -11.86
N GLN A 104 -7.32 8.96 -12.22
CA GLN A 104 -8.50 8.22 -12.66
C GLN A 104 -8.76 7.05 -11.71
N ARG A 105 -9.88 6.35 -11.91
CA ARG A 105 -10.34 5.34 -10.96
C ARG A 105 -11.06 4.16 -11.59
N ILE A 106 -11.09 3.06 -10.85
CA ILE A 106 -12.11 2.02 -10.93
C ILE A 106 -12.80 1.88 -9.57
N LEU A 107 -14.06 1.46 -9.57
CA LEU A 107 -14.87 1.34 -8.37
C LEU A 107 -15.89 0.22 -8.56
N GLU A 108 -15.89 -0.72 -7.63
CA GLU A 108 -16.85 -1.81 -7.55
C GLU A 108 -17.53 -1.79 -6.19
N TYR A 109 -18.85 -1.95 -6.20
CA TYR A 109 -19.68 -2.04 -5.01
C TYR A 109 -20.27 -3.45 -4.92
N SER A 110 -20.44 -3.94 -3.70
CA SER A 110 -21.16 -5.18 -3.44
C SER A 110 -22.03 -5.06 -2.19
N TYR A 111 -23.13 -5.81 -2.16
CA TYR A 111 -24.11 -5.79 -1.06
C TYR A 111 -24.08 -7.05 -0.19
N ASP A 112 -23.50 -8.13 -0.70
CA ASP A 112 -23.61 -9.47 -0.12
C ASP A 112 -22.23 -10.09 0.17
N HIS A 113 -21.19 -9.69 -0.55
CA HIS A 113 -19.84 -10.24 -0.38
C HIS A 113 -18.74 -9.20 -0.58
N VAL A 114 -17.59 -9.42 0.05
CA VAL A 114 -16.38 -8.63 -0.19
C VAL A 114 -15.95 -8.83 -1.66
N PRO A 115 -15.89 -7.78 -2.52
CA PRO A 115 -15.46 -7.94 -3.91
C PRO A 115 -14.05 -8.50 -3.97
N ASN A 116 -13.85 -9.57 -4.73
CA ASN A 116 -12.51 -10.07 -5.01
C ASN A 116 -11.77 -9.06 -5.92
N PRO A 117 -10.63 -8.50 -5.48
CA PRO A 117 -9.87 -7.53 -6.27
C PRO A 117 -9.43 -8.06 -7.64
N PHE A 118 -9.04 -9.33 -7.71
CA PHE A 118 -8.55 -9.95 -8.94
C PHE A 118 -9.68 -10.22 -9.93
N ASP A 119 -10.83 -10.72 -9.45
CA ASP A 119 -11.98 -10.94 -10.32
C ASP A 119 -12.47 -9.61 -10.90
N THR A 120 -12.46 -8.56 -10.08
CA THR A 120 -12.80 -7.20 -10.49
C THR A 120 -11.82 -6.66 -11.55
N LEU A 121 -10.52 -6.78 -11.30
CA LEU A 121 -9.48 -6.35 -12.24
C LEU A 121 -9.48 -7.18 -13.54
N ALA A 122 -9.73 -8.48 -13.45
CA ALA A 122 -9.85 -9.38 -14.60
C ALA A 122 -11.08 -9.04 -15.45
N LYS A 123 -12.23 -8.76 -14.83
CA LYS A 123 -13.44 -8.24 -15.49
C LYS A 123 -13.12 -6.96 -16.27
N TYR A 124 -12.47 -5.99 -15.64
CA TYR A 124 -12.09 -4.74 -16.31
C TYR A 124 -11.02 -4.94 -17.40
N ALA A 125 -10.07 -5.85 -17.21
CA ALA A 125 -9.10 -6.19 -18.25
C ALA A 125 -9.76 -6.89 -19.45
N SER A 126 -10.83 -7.66 -19.24
CA SER A 126 -11.56 -8.37 -20.30
C SER A 126 -12.27 -7.41 -21.28
N GLU A 127 -12.52 -6.16 -20.88
CA GLU A 127 -13.01 -5.09 -21.76
C GLU A 127 -12.07 -4.84 -22.97
N LYS A 128 -10.84 -5.38 -22.96
CA LYS A 128 -9.96 -5.47 -24.14
C LYS A 128 -10.71 -5.94 -25.39
N GLY A 129 -11.63 -6.89 -25.25
CA GLY A 129 -12.42 -7.41 -26.38
C GLY A 129 -13.30 -6.36 -27.07
N ASN A 130 -13.62 -5.26 -26.37
CA ASN A 130 -14.43 -4.17 -26.88
C ASN A 130 -13.60 -3.01 -27.45
N TYR A 131 -12.28 -3.03 -27.31
CA TYR A 131 -11.42 -1.91 -27.69
C TYR A 131 -10.65 -2.20 -28.98
N ASN A 132 -10.81 -1.34 -29.98
CA ASN A 132 -10.00 -1.37 -31.19
C ASN A 132 -8.85 -0.37 -31.10
N PHE A 133 -7.63 -0.86 -30.93
CA PHE A 133 -6.44 -0.01 -30.81
C PHE A 133 -6.17 0.82 -32.08
N THR A 134 -6.36 0.23 -33.27
CA THR A 134 -6.07 0.89 -34.55
C THR A 134 -6.94 2.12 -34.73
N TYR A 135 -8.23 2.01 -34.47
CA TYR A 135 -9.19 3.11 -34.64
C TYR A 135 -9.40 3.94 -33.36
N ASN A 136 -8.82 3.52 -32.23
CA ASN A 136 -9.02 4.14 -30.92
C ASN A 136 -10.51 4.32 -30.57
N ASN A 137 -11.31 3.29 -30.82
CA ASN A 137 -12.74 3.31 -30.55
C ASN A 137 -13.17 2.04 -29.82
N CYS A 138 -14.41 2.07 -29.34
CA CYS A 138 -14.96 0.98 -28.54
C CYS A 138 -16.30 0.54 -29.09
N THR A 139 -16.50 -0.77 -29.17
CA THR A 139 -17.78 -1.41 -29.54
C THR A 139 -18.67 -1.66 -28.32
N GLY A 140 -18.13 -1.48 -27.12
CA GLY A 140 -18.78 -1.59 -25.83
C GLY A 140 -17.94 -0.90 -24.74
N PRO A 141 -18.18 -1.16 -23.45
CA PRO A 141 -17.34 -0.65 -22.36
C PRO A 141 -15.87 -1.07 -22.55
N CYS A 142 -14.97 -0.08 -22.52
CA CYS A 142 -13.52 -0.25 -22.76
C CYS A 142 -12.64 0.67 -21.89
N PHE A 143 -13.28 1.59 -21.16
CA PHE A 143 -12.57 2.64 -20.43
C PHE A 143 -11.67 2.02 -19.36
N SER A 144 -12.17 1.02 -18.66
CA SER A 144 -11.45 0.35 -17.60
C SER A 144 -10.23 -0.37 -18.17
N TYR A 145 -10.37 -1.08 -19.30
CA TYR A 145 -9.21 -1.67 -19.99
C TYR A 145 -8.18 -0.61 -20.39
N LYS A 146 -8.58 0.48 -21.06
CA LYS A 146 -7.68 1.57 -21.45
C LYS A 146 -6.93 2.15 -20.24
N LEU A 147 -7.60 2.26 -19.10
CA LEU A 147 -7.03 2.78 -17.87
C LEU A 147 -5.96 1.84 -17.29
N LEU A 148 -6.26 0.54 -17.19
CA LEU A 148 -5.32 -0.46 -16.66
C LEU A 148 -4.02 -0.53 -17.48
N VAL A 149 -4.10 -0.27 -18.79
CA VAL A 149 -2.95 -0.29 -19.72
C VAL A 149 -2.43 1.09 -20.11
N TRP A 150 -2.77 2.14 -19.36
CA TRP A 150 -2.35 3.51 -19.67
C TRP A 150 -0.83 3.70 -19.51
N ALA A 151 -0.10 3.96 -20.58
CA ALA A 151 1.36 4.03 -20.61
C ALA A 151 1.94 5.03 -19.61
N GLY A 152 1.36 6.23 -19.52
CA GLY A 152 1.88 7.29 -18.65
C GLY A 152 1.70 7.03 -17.15
N MET A 153 0.89 6.05 -16.77
CA MET A 153 0.56 5.75 -15.38
C MET A 153 1.79 5.21 -14.64
N THR A 154 2.09 5.79 -13.47
CA THR A 154 3.26 5.38 -12.65
C THR A 154 2.89 4.86 -11.27
N GLU A 155 1.71 5.22 -10.75
CA GLU A 155 1.30 4.88 -9.39
C GLU A 155 -0.13 4.31 -9.36
N ILE A 156 -0.31 3.29 -8.52
CA ILE A 156 -1.61 2.67 -8.21
C ILE A 156 -1.80 2.68 -6.69
N GLY A 157 -3.00 2.99 -6.22
CA GLY A 157 -3.36 2.87 -4.81
C GLY A 157 -4.81 2.45 -4.66
N CYS A 158 -5.08 1.44 -3.86
CA CYS A 158 -6.39 0.80 -3.80
C CYS A 158 -6.92 0.69 -2.36
N VAL A 159 -8.23 0.55 -2.23
CA VAL A 159 -8.93 0.31 -0.98
C VAL A 159 -9.92 -0.84 -1.17
N GLN A 160 -10.02 -1.69 -0.16
CA GLN A 160 -11.07 -2.70 -0.01
C GLN A 160 -11.64 -2.51 1.39
N ARG A 161 -12.93 -2.24 1.48
CA ARG A 161 -13.56 -1.83 2.72
C ARG A 161 -14.92 -2.47 2.89
N GLU A 162 -15.21 -2.88 4.12
CA GLU A 162 -16.56 -3.13 4.62
C GLU A 162 -17.19 -1.82 5.11
N CYS A 163 -18.43 -1.59 4.71
CA CYS A 163 -19.19 -0.38 4.97
C CYS A 163 -20.29 -0.69 5.98
N THR A 164 -20.13 -0.21 7.21
CA THR A 164 -21.11 -0.39 8.29
C THR A 164 -22.04 0.81 8.39
N HIS A 165 -23.35 0.62 8.16
CA HIS A 165 -24.35 1.67 8.37
C HIS A 165 -25.67 1.10 8.91
N ASP A 166 -26.27 1.81 9.88
CA ASP A 166 -27.54 1.45 10.51
C ASP A 166 -28.77 1.63 9.59
N ASN A 167 -28.63 2.35 8.47
CA ASN A 167 -29.72 2.63 7.51
C ASN A 167 -29.49 1.89 6.18
N ALA A 168 -30.07 0.69 6.10
CA ALA A 168 -29.81 -0.34 5.11
C ALA A 168 -30.46 -0.18 3.71
N ARG A 169 -30.74 1.04 3.23
CA ARG A 169 -31.45 1.21 1.94
C ARG A 169 -30.66 1.87 0.81
N GLU A 170 -29.51 2.50 1.07
CA GLU A 170 -28.76 3.24 0.03
C GLU A 170 -27.22 3.18 0.18
N VAL A 171 -26.69 2.12 0.79
CA VAL A 171 -25.25 1.97 1.04
C VAL A 171 -24.80 0.57 0.62
N ALA A 172 -23.70 0.49 -0.14
CA ALA A 172 -23.04 -0.78 -0.42
C ALA A 172 -22.49 -1.39 0.87
N ALA A 173 -22.55 -2.72 1.01
CA ALA A 173 -21.95 -3.42 2.15
C ALA A 173 -20.41 -3.45 2.04
N TYR A 174 -19.90 -3.43 0.81
CA TYR A 174 -18.47 -3.48 0.52
C TYR A 174 -18.10 -2.61 -0.67
N VAL A 175 -16.90 -2.04 -0.62
CA VAL A 175 -16.30 -1.23 -1.68
C VAL A 175 -14.92 -1.77 -2.01
N PHE A 176 -14.64 -1.94 -3.30
CA PHE A 176 -13.28 -2.03 -3.82
C PHE A 176 -13.04 -0.90 -4.81
N ALA A 177 -11.95 -0.16 -4.64
CA ALA A 177 -11.57 0.89 -5.57
C ALA A 177 -10.07 0.95 -5.75
N CYS A 178 -9.63 1.34 -6.95
CA CYS A 178 -8.26 1.73 -7.22
C CYS A 178 -8.23 3.11 -7.85
N LEU A 179 -7.26 3.91 -7.42
CA LEU A 179 -6.88 5.16 -8.02
C LEU A 179 -5.58 4.99 -8.81
N TYR A 180 -5.49 5.70 -9.92
CA TYR A 180 -4.43 5.60 -10.91
C TYR A 180 -3.93 7.00 -11.23
N LYS A 181 -2.64 7.26 -11.04
CA LYS A 181 -2.07 8.61 -11.19
C LYS A 181 -1.17 8.70 -12.42
N GLN A 182 -1.11 9.90 -12.99
CA GLN A 182 -0.49 10.24 -14.28
C GLN A 182 -1.29 9.74 -15.49
N VAL A 183 -2.61 9.79 -15.37
CA VAL A 183 -3.51 9.49 -16.49
C VAL A 183 -3.83 10.77 -17.25
N GLY A 184 -3.55 10.75 -18.55
CA GLY A 184 -3.72 11.88 -19.46
C GLY A 184 -5.12 11.97 -20.04
N ASN A 185 -5.22 12.34 -21.32
CA ASN A 185 -6.49 12.46 -22.02
C ASN A 185 -7.01 11.09 -22.49
N ILE A 186 -7.39 10.24 -21.52
CA ILE A 186 -7.80 8.86 -21.76
C ILE A 186 -9.04 8.71 -22.66
N TYR A 187 -9.89 9.72 -22.73
CA TYR A 187 -11.09 9.69 -23.57
C TYR A 187 -10.74 9.81 -25.05
N ASP A 188 -9.79 10.68 -25.41
CA ASP A 188 -9.47 10.97 -26.81
C ASP A 188 -8.22 10.25 -27.33
N GLU A 189 -7.31 9.82 -26.44
CA GLU A 189 -6.02 9.25 -26.82
C GLU A 189 -5.98 7.73 -26.69
N ARG A 190 -5.05 7.11 -27.43
CA ARG A 190 -4.71 5.69 -27.25
C ARG A 190 -4.02 5.49 -25.91
N PRO A 191 -4.19 4.33 -25.26
CA PRO A 191 -3.62 4.11 -23.94
C PRO A 191 -2.08 4.08 -23.95
N TYR A 192 -1.45 3.79 -25.09
CA TYR A 192 0.00 3.75 -25.24
C TYR A 192 0.41 3.95 -26.70
N ALA A 193 1.70 4.22 -26.93
CA ALA A 193 2.27 4.37 -28.27
C ALA A 193 2.69 2.99 -28.82
N ASN A 194 2.15 2.60 -29.96
CA ASN A 194 2.54 1.37 -30.65
C ASN A 194 4.02 1.43 -31.10
N GLY A 195 4.77 0.37 -30.83
CA GLY A 195 6.13 0.17 -31.33
C GLY A 195 6.86 -0.93 -30.57
N SER A 196 8.13 -1.16 -30.90
CA SER A 196 8.99 -2.09 -30.16
C SER A 196 9.02 -1.71 -28.68
N SER A 197 8.86 -2.70 -27.81
CA SER A 197 8.83 -2.48 -26.36
C SER A 197 10.03 -1.64 -25.89
N CYS A 198 9.77 -0.67 -25.03
CA CYS A 198 10.77 0.25 -24.47
C CYS A 198 11.52 1.17 -25.47
N SER A 199 11.20 1.15 -26.77
CA SER A 199 11.88 2.00 -27.77
C SER A 199 11.64 3.51 -27.60
N ARG A 200 10.67 3.90 -26.77
CA ARG A 200 10.35 5.29 -26.43
C ARG A 200 10.33 5.52 -24.92
N CYS A 201 11.16 4.79 -24.17
CA CYS A 201 11.36 5.12 -22.76
C CYS A 201 12.05 6.48 -22.58
N PRO A 202 11.77 7.21 -21.49
CA PRO A 202 12.50 8.44 -21.18
C PRO A 202 14.00 8.17 -21.00
N ALA A 203 14.83 9.20 -21.26
CA ALA A 203 16.27 9.08 -21.10
C ALA A 203 16.65 8.64 -19.68
N GLY A 204 17.59 7.70 -19.58
CA GLY A 204 18.03 7.13 -18.30
C GLY A 204 17.16 6.00 -17.75
N TYR A 205 16.00 5.69 -18.35
CA TYR A 205 15.17 4.56 -17.94
C TYR A 205 15.71 3.24 -18.51
N ARG A 206 15.42 2.15 -17.82
CA ARG A 206 15.75 0.78 -18.25
C ARG A 206 14.49 0.06 -18.72
N CYS A 207 14.66 -0.86 -19.66
CA CYS A 207 13.61 -1.77 -20.04
C CYS A 207 13.57 -2.95 -19.06
N ILE A 208 12.48 -3.08 -18.33
CA ILE A 208 12.20 -4.20 -17.43
C ILE A 208 10.82 -4.71 -17.81
N ARG A 209 10.70 -5.99 -18.20
CA ARG A 209 9.40 -6.62 -18.47
C ARG A 209 8.55 -5.83 -19.49
N ASN A 210 9.19 -5.45 -20.61
CA ASN A 210 8.63 -4.61 -21.66
C ASN A 210 8.15 -3.21 -21.22
N GLN A 211 8.61 -2.72 -20.06
CA GLN A 211 8.20 -1.45 -19.46
C GLN A 211 9.39 -0.58 -19.06
N CYS A 212 9.18 0.74 -19.07
CA CYS A 212 10.15 1.75 -18.70
C CYS A 212 10.21 1.88 -17.18
N ALA A 213 11.32 1.43 -16.59
CA ALA A 213 11.58 1.53 -15.16
C ALA A 213 12.68 2.54 -14.88
N VAL A 214 12.51 3.33 -13.82
CA VAL A 214 13.61 4.14 -13.27
C VAL A 214 14.68 3.16 -12.79
N PRO A 215 15.97 3.38 -13.08
CA PRO A 215 17.03 2.57 -12.50
C PRO A 215 16.92 2.64 -10.97
N LEU A 216 16.95 1.48 -10.29
CA LEU A 216 17.16 1.47 -8.85
C LEU A 216 18.49 2.17 -8.58
N THR A 217 18.44 3.37 -7.98
CA THR A 217 19.62 3.94 -7.38
C THR A 217 19.94 3.05 -6.18
N THR A 218 21.03 2.29 -6.26
CA THR A 218 21.66 1.65 -5.11
C THR A 218 22.18 2.72 -4.17
N THR A 219 21.27 3.44 -3.50
CA THR A 219 21.56 4.09 -2.24
C THR A 219 21.32 3.05 -1.15
N SER A 220 22.08 1.96 -1.20
CA SER A 220 22.34 1.14 -0.02
C SER A 220 23.31 1.93 0.86
N THR A 221 22.83 2.98 1.50
CA THR A 221 23.46 3.43 2.74
C THR A 221 22.93 2.52 3.82
N SER A 222 23.48 1.30 3.88
CA SER A 222 23.52 0.54 5.11
C SER A 222 24.44 1.30 6.06
N THR A 223 23.92 2.35 6.71
CA THR A 223 24.49 2.83 7.95
C THR A 223 24.21 1.74 8.99
N SER A 224 25.07 0.73 8.99
CA SER A 224 25.26 -0.15 10.14
C SER A 224 25.78 0.72 11.27
N THR A 225 24.86 1.33 12.01
CA THR A 225 25.17 1.90 13.31
C THR A 225 25.47 0.73 14.22
N LYS A 226 26.75 0.33 14.27
CA LYS A 226 27.26 -0.52 15.35
C LYS A 226 27.01 0.24 16.66
N LEU A 227 26.01 -0.21 17.42
CA LEU A 227 25.94 0.14 18.83
C LEU A 227 27.19 -0.41 19.52
N PRO A 228 27.86 0.36 20.40
CA PRO A 228 28.91 -0.19 21.23
C PRO A 228 28.27 -1.21 22.17
N VAL A 229 28.72 -2.47 22.06
CA VAL A 229 28.47 -3.51 23.05
C VAL A 229 29.21 -3.10 24.32
N LEU A 230 28.50 -2.43 25.23
CA LEU A 230 28.93 -2.32 26.62
C LEU A 230 28.22 -3.41 27.41
N GLY A 231 29.03 -4.29 28.01
CA GLY A 231 28.66 -5.64 28.39
C GLY A 231 27.49 -5.75 29.36
N ILE A 232 26.56 -6.65 29.04
CA ILE A 232 25.72 -7.32 30.03
C ILE A 232 26.27 -8.73 30.16
N ALA A 233 27.33 -8.84 30.95
CA ALA A 233 27.73 -10.12 31.51
C ALA A 233 26.79 -10.42 32.68
N THR A 234 26.18 -11.61 32.59
CA THR A 234 25.74 -12.48 33.69
C THR A 234 24.68 -11.94 34.65
N PHE A 235 23.48 -12.51 34.61
CA PHE A 235 22.84 -13.15 35.78
C PHE A 235 21.61 -13.95 35.30
N ALA A 236 21.88 -15.03 34.56
CA ALA A 236 21.05 -16.22 34.66
C ALA A 236 21.82 -17.18 35.58
N MET A 237 21.17 -17.60 36.67
CA MET A 237 21.45 -18.73 37.56
C MET A 237 21.07 -18.32 38.98
N PHE A 238 19.80 -18.53 39.36
CA PHE A 238 19.39 -19.04 40.67
C PHE A 238 17.88 -19.35 40.63
N THR A 239 17.52 -20.27 39.74
CA THR A 239 16.43 -21.20 40.00
C THR A 239 17.06 -22.57 40.04
N ILE A 240 17.17 -23.13 41.25
CA ILE A 240 17.08 -24.54 41.64
C ILE A 240 17.76 -24.68 43.02
N HIS A 241 17.03 -25.32 43.95
CA HIS A 241 17.39 -25.74 45.31
C HIS A 241 17.30 -24.74 46.46
N PHE A 242 16.07 -24.52 46.94
CA PHE A 242 15.77 -24.89 48.34
C PHE A 242 14.53 -25.80 48.36
N LEU A 243 14.79 -27.10 48.35
CA LEU A 243 13.98 -28.07 49.07
C LEU A 243 14.16 -27.79 50.56
N ARG A 244 13.29 -26.96 51.14
CA ARG A 244 12.61 -27.21 52.42
C ARG A 244 11.54 -26.15 52.66
#